data_AF-A0A1R3UKY8-F1
#
_entry.id   AF-A0A1R3UKY8-F1
#
_cell.length_a   1.000
_cell.length_b   1.000
_cell.length_c   1.000
_cell.angle_alpha   90.00
_cell.angle_beta   90.00
_cell.angle_gamma   90.00
#
_symmetry.space_group_name_H-M   'P 1'
#
loop_
_entity.id
_entity.type
_entity.pdbx_description
1 polymer ?
#
loop_
_entity_poly.entity_id
_entity_poly.type
_entity_poly.pdbx_seq_one_letter_code
_entity_poly.pdbx_strand_id
1 'polypeptide(L)'
;MGAIWEPERYLARVITFVSSFKARNVAADPGVGVSVCQVAARLFAEQGPDTTPAAIARQAGVGVGTLYRHFPTGEVLLVAAHSRQIALVCERASDLVARYPADEATRAWLEHFLDHAMANANMCAALNAAITSDADPYAHTRTLLIGAVTTLLDAGVREGGLRGDVIAGDVLLLVGGVASLARHSTKEQVHRLIDLLMDALTENVGST
;
A
#
# COMPACT_ATOMS: atom_id res chain seq x y z
N MET A 1 21.02 18.01 -32.74
CA MET A 1 20.37 16.81 -33.32
C MET A 1 19.61 16.13 -32.17
N GLY A 2 18.35 16.53 -31.98
CA GLY A 2 17.55 16.18 -30.80
C GLY A 2 17.01 14.76 -30.88
N ALA A 3 17.19 14.00 -29.79
CA ALA A 3 16.54 12.72 -29.63
C ALA A 3 15.03 12.95 -29.52
N ILE A 4 14.30 12.33 -30.44
CA ILE A 4 12.84 12.36 -30.52
C ILE A 4 12.32 11.63 -29.28
N TRP A 5 11.66 12.38 -28.40
CA TRP A 5 10.95 11.89 -27.23
C TRP A 5 9.64 11.25 -27.71
N GLU A 6 9.54 9.92 -27.61
CA GLU A 6 8.34 9.16 -27.94
C GLU A 6 7.64 8.68 -26.66
N PRO A 7 6.54 9.34 -26.21
CA PRO A 7 5.85 9.03 -24.96
C PRO A 7 5.27 7.61 -24.92
N GLU A 8 4.92 7.03 -26.08
CA GLU A 8 4.35 5.68 -26.16
C GLU A 8 5.36 4.57 -25.76
N ARG A 9 6.66 4.80 -25.97
CA ARG A 9 7.72 3.87 -25.54
C ARG A 9 8.01 3.92 -24.04
N TYR A 10 7.73 5.05 -23.39
CA TYR A 10 7.86 5.19 -21.93
C TYR A 10 6.75 4.43 -21.20
N LEU A 11 5.50 4.57 -21.70
CA LEU A 11 4.32 3.88 -21.17
C LEU A 11 4.42 2.36 -21.31
N ALA A 12 4.87 1.87 -22.47
CA ALA A 12 5.13 0.44 -22.68
C ALA A 12 6.19 -0.11 -21.71
N ARG A 13 7.20 0.67 -21.34
CA ARG A 13 8.26 0.27 -20.41
C ARG A 13 7.80 0.24 -18.95
N VAL A 14 6.97 1.19 -18.51
CA VAL A 14 6.42 1.22 -17.15
C VAL A 14 5.38 0.10 -16.95
N ILE A 15 4.47 -0.10 -17.91
CA ILE A 15 3.47 -1.18 -17.88
C ILE A 15 4.15 -2.55 -17.97
N THR A 16 5.15 -2.70 -18.85
CA THR A 16 5.96 -3.93 -18.92
C THR A 16 6.79 -4.12 -17.65
N PHE A 17 7.28 -3.05 -16.99
CA PHE A 17 8.04 -3.14 -15.75
C PHE A 17 7.17 -3.56 -14.56
N VAL A 18 5.96 -3.00 -14.41
CA VAL A 18 4.99 -3.40 -13.38
C VAL A 18 4.49 -4.83 -13.61
N SER A 19 4.26 -5.22 -14.88
CA SER A 19 3.89 -6.59 -15.24
C SER A 19 5.08 -7.58 -15.08
N SER A 20 6.31 -7.12 -15.36
CA SER A 20 7.55 -7.88 -15.15
C SER A 20 7.98 -7.92 -13.69
N PHE A 21 7.51 -7.02 -12.83
CA PHE A 21 7.76 -7.01 -11.39
C PHE A 21 7.18 -8.28 -10.75
N LYS A 22 6.02 -8.74 -11.23
CA LYS A 22 5.42 -10.04 -10.89
C LYS A 22 6.34 -11.22 -11.24
N ALA A 23 7.15 -11.12 -12.30
CA ALA A 23 8.06 -12.17 -12.74
C ALA A 23 9.47 -12.06 -12.11
N ARG A 24 9.95 -10.85 -11.80
CA ARG A 24 11.30 -10.62 -11.24
C ARG A 24 11.36 -10.64 -9.71
N ASN A 25 10.25 -10.44 -9.01
CA ASN A 25 10.18 -10.64 -7.56
C ASN A 25 10.32 -12.10 -7.12
N VAL A 26 10.34 -13.05 -8.06
CA VAL A 26 10.68 -14.46 -7.77
C VAL A 26 12.21 -14.68 -7.75
N ALA A 27 13.02 -13.71 -8.22
CA ALA A 27 14.48 -13.87 -8.29
C ALA A 27 15.27 -12.57 -8.06
N ALA A 28 14.91 -11.80 -7.03
CA ALA A 28 15.83 -10.80 -6.48
C ALA A 28 16.87 -11.52 -5.59
N ASP A 29 18.15 -11.19 -5.75
CA ASP A 29 19.20 -11.61 -4.82
C ASP A 29 18.76 -11.28 -3.38
N PRO A 30 18.64 -12.27 -2.46
CA PRO A 30 17.80 -12.16 -1.26
C PRO A 30 18.12 -11.02 -0.28
N GLY A 31 19.28 -10.35 -0.42
CA GLY A 31 19.72 -9.30 0.52
C GLY A 31 19.57 -7.84 0.06
N VAL A 32 19.56 -7.56 -1.25
CA VAL A 32 19.77 -6.17 -1.75
C VAL A 32 18.46 -5.49 -2.18
N GLY A 33 17.53 -6.21 -2.81
CA GLY A 33 16.28 -5.62 -3.32
C GLY A 33 15.30 -5.22 -2.21
N VAL A 34 15.17 -6.06 -1.18
CA VAL A 34 14.24 -5.84 -0.06
C VAL A 34 14.71 -4.69 0.84
N SER A 35 16.03 -4.60 1.10
CA SER A 35 16.59 -3.56 1.97
C SER A 35 16.51 -2.16 1.34
N VAL A 36 16.73 -2.03 0.02
CA VAL A 36 16.63 -0.73 -0.67
C VAL A 36 15.21 -0.18 -0.64
N CYS A 37 14.18 -0.99 -0.93
CA CYS A 37 12.79 -0.54 -0.89
C CYS A 37 12.34 -0.17 0.54
N GLN A 38 12.79 -0.91 1.57
CA GLN A 38 12.52 -0.58 2.97
C GLN A 38 13.18 0.75 3.38
N VAL A 39 14.45 0.95 3.02
CA VAL A 39 15.17 2.19 3.30
C VAL A 39 14.53 3.37 2.55
N ALA A 40 14.17 3.17 1.29
CA ALA A 40 13.47 4.15 0.48
C ALA A 40 12.12 4.54 1.12
N ALA A 41 11.30 3.56 1.50
CA ALA A 41 10.01 3.81 2.14
C ALA A 41 10.16 4.65 3.42
N ARG A 42 11.11 4.28 4.29
CA ARG A 42 11.40 5.06 5.50
C ARG A 42 11.80 6.50 5.16
N LEU A 43 12.71 6.68 4.22
CA LEU A 43 13.18 8.02 3.85
C LEU A 43 12.08 8.87 3.24
N PHE A 44 11.24 8.31 2.37
CA PHE A 44 10.08 9.01 1.82
C PHE A 44 9.03 9.32 2.88
N ALA A 45 8.83 8.47 3.89
CA ALA A 45 7.95 8.76 5.01
C ALA A 45 8.47 9.94 5.86
N GLU A 46 9.79 10.01 6.08
CA GLU A 46 10.44 11.07 6.86
C GLU A 46 10.55 12.41 6.10
N GLN A 47 10.98 12.37 4.85
CA GLN A 47 11.42 13.55 4.08
C GLN A 47 10.51 13.87 2.88
N GLY A 48 9.60 12.97 2.51
CA GLY A 48 8.69 13.19 1.39
C GLY A 48 9.44 13.50 0.08
N PRO A 49 8.99 14.50 -0.70
CA PRO A 49 9.58 14.88 -1.98
C PRO A 49 11.08 15.24 -1.94
N ASP A 50 11.62 15.62 -0.78
CA ASP A 50 13.03 16.02 -0.64
C ASP A 50 13.99 14.82 -0.63
N THR A 51 13.46 13.60 -0.65
CA THR A 51 14.24 12.35 -0.64
C THR A 51 15.05 12.18 -1.93
N THR A 52 16.36 11.97 -1.81
CA THR A 52 17.24 11.76 -2.97
C THR A 52 17.66 10.29 -3.15
N PRO A 53 17.78 9.78 -4.41
CA PRO A 53 18.30 8.43 -4.67
C PRO A 53 19.70 8.19 -4.10
N ALA A 54 20.55 9.23 -4.03
CA ALA A 54 21.87 9.15 -3.44
C ALA A 54 21.82 8.93 -1.92
N ALA A 55 20.89 9.60 -1.20
CA ALA A 55 20.69 9.36 0.22
C ALA A 55 20.18 7.94 0.49
N ILE A 56 19.23 7.45 -0.32
CA ILE A 56 18.74 6.07 -0.23
C ILE A 56 19.87 5.07 -0.45
N ALA A 57 20.66 5.25 -1.52
CA ALA A 57 21.78 4.35 -1.84
C ALA A 57 22.79 4.29 -0.67
N ARG A 58 23.17 5.45 -0.14
CA ARG A 58 24.08 5.57 1.01
C ARG A 58 23.54 4.83 2.23
N GLN A 59 22.27 5.03 2.57
CA GLN A 59 21.67 4.45 3.78
C GLN A 59 21.33 2.96 3.62
N ALA A 60 21.11 2.49 2.39
CA ALA A 60 20.95 1.07 2.08
C ALA A 60 22.29 0.33 1.91
N GLY A 61 23.43 1.03 1.95
CA GLY A 61 24.75 0.43 1.79
C GLY A 61 25.02 -0.07 0.36
N VAL A 62 24.35 0.51 -0.64
CA VAL A 62 24.49 0.12 -2.06
C VAL A 62 25.12 1.23 -2.88
N GLY A 63 25.83 0.86 -3.95
CA GLY A 63 26.31 1.84 -4.93
C GLY A 63 25.16 2.48 -5.70
N VAL A 64 25.24 3.79 -5.96
CA VAL A 64 24.20 4.53 -6.71
C VAL A 64 23.97 3.96 -8.12
N GLY A 65 25.03 3.46 -8.77
CA GLY A 65 24.93 2.78 -10.08
C GLY A 65 24.28 1.38 -9.99
N THR A 66 24.27 0.74 -8.83
CA THR A 66 23.50 -0.49 -8.58
C THR A 66 22.04 -0.15 -8.37
N LEU A 67 21.75 0.93 -7.63
CA LEU A 67 20.39 1.42 -7.43
C LEU A 67 19.73 1.78 -8.76
N TYR A 68 20.37 2.60 -9.61
CA TYR A 68 19.81 2.99 -10.92
C TYR A 68 19.67 1.82 -11.92
N ARG A 69 20.48 0.76 -11.78
CA ARG A 69 20.30 -0.46 -12.59
C ARG A 69 18.98 -1.18 -12.30
N HIS A 70 18.50 -1.11 -11.06
CA HIS A 70 17.24 -1.74 -10.62
C HIS A 70 16.06 -0.77 -10.69
N PHE A 71 16.30 0.50 -10.39
CA PHE A 71 15.32 1.57 -10.34
C PHE A 71 15.79 2.74 -11.22
N PRO A 72 15.47 2.71 -12.53
CA PRO A 72 15.99 3.70 -13.48
C PRO A 72 15.65 5.16 -13.13
N THR A 73 14.56 5.38 -12.40
CA THR A 73 14.12 6.70 -11.93
C THR A 73 13.76 6.67 -10.44
N GLY A 74 13.77 7.84 -9.80
CA GLY A 74 13.30 7.98 -8.42
C GLY A 74 11.81 7.63 -8.26
N GLU A 75 10.99 7.92 -9.27
CA GLU A 75 9.57 7.54 -9.31
C GLU A 75 9.38 6.01 -9.30
N VAL A 76 10.18 5.29 -10.08
CA VAL A 76 10.15 3.82 -10.11
C VAL A 76 10.54 3.23 -8.75
N LEU A 77 11.53 3.83 -8.07
CA LEU A 77 11.90 3.45 -6.71
C LEU A 77 10.79 3.77 -5.70
N LEU A 78 10.15 4.93 -5.81
CA LEU A 78 9.06 5.37 -4.95
C LEU A 78 7.85 4.44 -5.06
N VAL A 79 7.42 4.11 -6.28
CA VAL A 79 6.33 3.15 -6.54
C VAL A 79 6.66 1.76 -6.02
N ALA A 80 7.89 1.29 -6.22
CA ALA A 80 8.33 -0.01 -5.72
C ALA A 80 8.36 -0.06 -4.18
N ALA A 81 8.87 1.00 -3.54
CA ALA A 81 8.88 1.13 -2.08
C ALA A 81 7.45 1.14 -1.53
N HIS A 82 6.54 1.89 -2.15
CA HIS A 82 5.12 1.96 -1.76
C HIS A 82 4.44 0.61 -1.88
N SER A 83 4.64 -0.05 -3.02
CA SER A 83 4.03 -1.36 -3.29
C SER A 83 4.49 -2.40 -2.27
N ARG A 84 5.76 -2.36 -1.86
CA ARG A 84 6.27 -3.26 -0.81
C ARG A 84 5.65 -2.96 0.55
N GLN A 85 5.49 -1.69 0.91
CA GLN A 85 4.84 -1.29 2.15
C GLN A 85 3.38 -1.77 2.21
N ILE A 86 2.61 -1.56 1.14
CA ILE A 86 1.23 -2.05 1.05
C ILE A 86 1.17 -3.58 1.10
N ALA A 87 2.10 -4.29 0.44
CA ALA A 87 2.16 -5.74 0.52
C ALA A 87 2.31 -6.23 1.96
N LEU A 88 3.19 -5.60 2.77
CA LEU A 88 3.37 -5.94 4.19
C LEU A 88 2.09 -5.69 5.02
N VAL A 89 1.35 -4.62 4.72
CA VAL A 89 0.05 -4.36 5.37
C VAL A 89 -0.97 -5.44 4.99
N CYS A 90 -1.00 -5.85 3.72
CA CYS A 90 -1.93 -6.88 3.23
C CYS A 90 -1.60 -8.27 3.80
N GLU A 91 -0.32 -8.62 3.90
CA GLU A 91 0.17 -9.90 4.46
C GLU A 91 -0.38 -10.13 5.89
N ARG A 92 -0.57 -9.07 6.68
CA ARG A 92 -1.08 -9.18 8.06
C ARG A 92 -2.53 -9.64 8.17
N ALA A 93 -3.35 -9.52 7.12
CA ALA A 93 -4.75 -9.95 7.18
C ALA A 93 -4.86 -11.46 7.50
N SER A 94 -4.11 -12.29 6.78
CA SER A 94 -4.11 -13.74 7.00
C SER A 94 -3.55 -14.12 8.37
N ASP A 95 -2.49 -13.44 8.82
CA ASP A 95 -1.89 -13.68 10.14
C ASP A 95 -2.85 -13.33 11.28
N LEU A 96 -3.63 -12.26 11.14
CA LEU A 96 -4.61 -11.84 12.14
C LEU A 96 -5.78 -12.82 12.22
N VAL A 97 -6.34 -13.23 11.08
CA VAL A 97 -7.41 -14.24 11.02
C VAL A 97 -6.97 -15.57 11.63
N ALA A 98 -5.69 -15.94 11.49
CA ALA A 98 -5.17 -17.17 12.08
C ALA A 98 -5.03 -17.13 13.61
N ARG A 99 -5.08 -15.93 14.24
CA ARG A 99 -4.76 -15.73 15.66
C ARG A 99 -5.93 -15.20 16.49
N TYR A 100 -6.89 -14.53 15.86
CA TYR A 100 -7.99 -13.83 16.52
C TYR A 100 -9.33 -14.17 15.87
N PRO A 101 -10.45 -14.02 16.59
CA PRO A 101 -11.77 -13.95 15.99
C PRO A 101 -11.81 -12.96 14.82
N ALA A 102 -12.57 -13.26 13.77
CA ALA A 102 -12.50 -12.48 12.54
C ALA A 102 -12.92 -11.02 12.68
N ASP A 103 -13.83 -10.69 13.60
CA ASP A 103 -14.22 -9.31 13.93
C ASP A 103 -13.05 -8.54 14.59
N GLU A 104 -12.38 -9.17 15.57
CA GLU A 104 -11.17 -8.63 16.19
C GLU A 104 -10.03 -8.48 15.18
N ALA A 105 -9.83 -9.49 14.32
CA ALA A 105 -8.84 -9.47 13.25
C ALA A 105 -9.10 -8.33 12.24
N THR A 106 -10.37 -8.13 11.87
CA THR A 106 -10.80 -7.07 10.94
C THR A 106 -10.53 -5.70 11.54
N ARG A 107 -10.93 -5.48 12.79
CA ARG A 107 -10.64 -4.24 13.52
C ARG A 107 -9.13 -3.98 13.59
N ALA A 108 -8.35 -4.96 14.02
CA ALA A 108 -6.89 -4.83 14.16
C ALA A 108 -6.21 -4.53 12.82
N TRP A 109 -6.72 -5.10 11.72
CA TRP A 109 -6.19 -4.81 10.38
C TRP A 109 -6.54 -3.39 9.92
N LEU A 110 -7.78 -2.92 10.16
CA LEU A 110 -8.21 -1.56 9.83
C LEU A 110 -7.39 -0.51 10.60
N GLU A 111 -7.18 -0.72 11.90
CA GLU A 111 -6.31 0.11 12.74
C GLU A 111 -4.89 0.14 12.17
N HIS A 112 -4.33 -1.03 11.84
CA HIS A 112 -3.00 -1.11 11.25
C HIS A 112 -2.89 -0.39 9.90
N PHE A 113 -3.89 -0.52 9.04
CA PHE A 113 -3.92 0.16 7.74
C PHE A 113 -3.95 1.68 7.90
N LEU A 114 -4.73 2.20 8.85
CA LEU A 114 -4.80 3.64 9.10
C LEU A 114 -3.54 4.20 9.76
N ASP A 115 -2.96 3.48 10.73
CA ASP A 115 -1.64 3.81 11.28
C ASP A 115 -0.57 3.85 10.18
N HIS A 116 -0.60 2.89 9.26
CA HIS A 116 0.29 2.84 8.12
C HIS A 116 0.11 4.06 7.20
N ALA A 117 -1.12 4.42 6.86
CA ALA A 117 -1.43 5.56 6.02
C ALA A 117 -0.97 6.89 6.65
N MET A 118 -1.17 7.06 7.96
CA MET A 118 -0.71 8.23 8.70
C MET A 118 0.82 8.34 8.70
N ALA A 119 1.52 7.23 9.00
CA ALA A 119 2.98 7.20 9.03
C ALA A 119 3.61 7.46 7.65
N ASN A 120 2.91 7.14 6.56
CA ASN A 120 3.41 7.27 5.20
C ASN A 120 2.77 8.44 4.41
N ALA A 121 2.14 9.41 5.10
CA ALA A 121 1.45 10.53 4.45
C ALA A 121 2.38 11.36 3.53
N ASN A 122 3.64 11.57 3.92
CA ASN A 122 4.63 12.28 3.11
C ASN A 122 5.03 11.50 1.85
N MET A 123 5.10 10.17 1.96
CA MET A 123 5.37 9.29 0.84
C MET A 123 4.19 9.28 -0.15
N CYS A 124 2.95 9.26 0.35
CA CYS A 124 1.75 9.42 -0.47
C CYS A 124 1.72 10.79 -1.17
N ALA A 125 2.15 11.86 -0.50
CA ALA A 125 2.28 13.17 -1.13
C ALA A 125 3.32 13.16 -2.26
N ALA A 126 4.47 12.51 -2.04
CA ALA A 126 5.50 12.34 -3.08
C ALA A 126 4.98 11.51 -4.27
N LEU A 127 4.21 10.45 -4.02
CA LEU A 127 3.57 9.66 -5.07
C LEU A 127 2.62 10.52 -5.89
N ASN A 128 1.74 11.27 -5.22
CA ASN A 128 0.77 12.13 -5.90
C ASN A 128 1.44 13.24 -6.72
N ALA A 129 2.58 13.78 -6.26
CA ALA A 129 3.35 14.75 -7.02
C ALA A 129 4.10 14.13 -8.22
N ALA A 130 4.49 12.86 -8.12
CA ALA A 130 5.17 12.11 -9.18
C ALA A 130 4.22 11.56 -10.26
N ILE A 131 2.90 11.54 -10.01
CA ILE A 131 1.92 11.09 -11.00
C ILE A 131 1.76 12.17 -12.07
N THR A 132 2.48 12.01 -13.17
CA THR A 132 2.35 12.81 -14.40
C THR A 132 1.85 11.97 -15.59
N SER A 133 1.32 10.76 -15.34
CA SER A 133 1.06 9.71 -16.34
C SER A 133 -0.39 9.21 -16.32
N ASP A 134 -0.88 8.74 -17.48
CA ASP A 134 -2.15 8.02 -17.66
C ASP A 134 -2.22 6.64 -16.96
N ALA A 135 -1.11 6.14 -16.38
CA ALA A 135 -1.09 4.89 -15.64
C ALA A 135 -1.32 5.12 -14.14
N ASP A 136 -2.33 4.46 -13.57
CA ASP A 136 -2.60 4.47 -12.13
C ASP A 136 -1.54 3.66 -11.36
N PRO A 137 -0.61 4.29 -10.62
CA PRO A 137 0.40 3.56 -9.85
C PRO A 137 -0.21 2.78 -8.68
N TYR A 138 -1.46 3.07 -8.32
CA TYR A 138 -2.16 2.40 -7.23
C TYR A 138 -2.94 1.17 -7.69
N ALA A 139 -3.06 0.89 -8.99
CA ALA A 139 -3.86 -0.23 -9.50
C ALA A 139 -3.42 -1.59 -8.90
N HIS A 140 -2.11 -1.81 -8.79
CA HIS A 140 -1.56 -3.02 -8.19
C HIS A 140 -1.83 -3.07 -6.68
N THR A 141 -1.54 -1.98 -5.96
CA THR A 141 -1.76 -1.90 -4.51
C THR A 141 -3.23 -2.01 -4.13
N ARG A 142 -4.13 -1.47 -4.95
CA ARG A 142 -5.59 -1.60 -4.80
C ARG A 142 -6.01 -3.07 -4.87
N THR A 143 -5.45 -3.83 -5.81
CA THR A 143 -5.73 -5.27 -5.94
C THR A 143 -5.31 -6.04 -4.69
N LEU A 144 -4.13 -5.74 -4.13
CA LEU A 144 -3.64 -6.38 -2.90
C LEU A 144 -4.54 -6.05 -1.70
N LEU A 145 -4.91 -4.77 -1.54
CA LEU A 145 -5.77 -4.31 -0.46
C LEU A 145 -7.17 -4.93 -0.53
N ILE A 146 -7.76 -5.04 -1.73
CA ILE A 146 -9.03 -5.76 -1.91
C ILE A 146 -8.89 -7.21 -1.45
N GLY A 147 -7.84 -7.91 -1.84
CA GLY A 147 -7.61 -9.29 -1.41
C GLY A 147 -7.46 -9.45 0.11
N ALA A 148 -6.79 -8.51 0.78
CA ALA A 148 -6.67 -8.49 2.23
C ALA A 148 -8.03 -8.29 2.91
N VAL A 149 -8.83 -7.32 2.44
CA VAL A 149 -10.17 -7.07 2.96
C VAL A 149 -11.09 -8.27 2.71
N THR A 150 -11.06 -8.87 1.51
CA THR A 150 -11.81 -10.10 1.21
C THR A 150 -11.46 -11.22 2.18
N THR A 151 -10.17 -11.42 2.49
CA THR A 151 -9.73 -12.45 3.44
C THR A 151 -10.37 -12.26 4.82
N LEU A 152 -10.46 -11.02 5.29
CA LEU A 152 -11.07 -10.68 6.58
C LEU A 152 -12.59 -10.88 6.57
N LEU A 153 -13.25 -10.39 5.53
CA LEU A 153 -14.71 -10.51 5.38
C LEU A 153 -15.13 -11.97 5.25
N ASP A 154 -14.48 -12.75 4.39
CA ASP A 154 -14.78 -14.18 4.20
C ASP A 154 -14.62 -14.96 5.51
N ALA A 155 -13.64 -14.59 6.34
CA ALA A 155 -13.47 -15.18 7.65
C ALA A 155 -14.60 -14.84 8.61
N GLY A 156 -14.99 -13.57 8.66
CA GLY A 156 -16.09 -13.10 9.49
C GLY A 156 -17.43 -13.70 9.12
N VAL A 157 -17.70 -13.87 7.83
CA VAL A 157 -18.93 -14.53 7.35
C VAL A 157 -18.94 -16.01 7.75
N ARG A 158 -17.82 -16.71 7.57
CA ARG A 158 -17.69 -18.12 7.94
C ARG A 158 -17.85 -18.36 9.45
N GLU A 159 -17.41 -17.41 10.27
CA GLU A 159 -17.55 -17.45 11.73
C GLU A 159 -18.93 -16.94 12.21
N GLY A 160 -19.71 -16.31 11.33
CA GLY A 160 -20.99 -15.70 11.67
C GLY A 160 -20.89 -14.38 12.43
N GLY A 161 -19.70 -13.77 12.47
CA GLY A 161 -19.45 -12.48 13.14
C GLY A 161 -19.65 -11.26 12.25
N LEU A 162 -19.54 -11.41 10.93
CA LEU A 162 -19.72 -10.35 9.94
C LEU A 162 -20.81 -10.73 8.93
N ARG A 163 -21.55 -9.72 8.44
CA ARG A 163 -22.59 -9.88 7.42
C ARG A 163 -22.01 -10.29 6.05
N GLY A 164 -22.75 -11.11 5.31
CA GLY A 164 -22.30 -11.72 4.04
C GLY A 164 -22.52 -10.93 2.76
N ASP A 165 -23.17 -9.77 2.82
CA ASP A 165 -23.53 -8.93 1.66
C ASP A 165 -22.63 -7.70 1.47
N VAL A 166 -21.52 -7.63 2.22
CA VAL A 166 -20.54 -6.53 2.11
C VAL A 166 -19.52 -6.80 1.02
N ILE A 167 -19.30 -5.79 0.17
CA ILE A 167 -18.31 -5.83 -0.91
C ILE A 167 -16.98 -5.27 -0.40
N ALA A 168 -15.90 -6.04 -0.51
CA ALA A 168 -14.55 -5.64 -0.07
C ALA A 168 -14.07 -4.32 -0.70
N GLY A 169 -14.44 -4.06 -1.95
CA GLY A 169 -14.13 -2.81 -2.65
C GLY A 169 -14.75 -1.57 -1.99
N ASP A 170 -15.95 -1.70 -1.41
CA ASP A 170 -16.65 -0.58 -0.76
C ASP A 170 -16.05 -0.28 0.60
N VAL A 171 -15.70 -1.32 1.36
CA VAL A 171 -14.94 -1.20 2.61
C VAL A 171 -13.59 -0.51 2.35
N LEU A 172 -12.88 -0.94 1.30
CA LEU A 172 -11.61 -0.31 0.91
C LEU A 172 -11.79 1.16 0.52
N LEU A 173 -12.87 1.48 -0.20
CA LEU A 173 -13.17 2.87 -0.59
C LEU A 173 -13.43 3.74 0.65
N LEU A 174 -14.22 3.26 1.60
CA LEU A 174 -14.51 3.96 2.85
C LEU A 174 -13.24 4.20 3.67
N VAL A 175 -12.47 3.15 3.97
CA VAL A 175 -11.25 3.27 4.78
C VAL A 175 -10.16 4.06 4.06
N GLY A 176 -10.09 3.98 2.72
CA GLY A 176 -9.21 4.82 1.90
C GLY A 176 -9.56 6.30 1.99
N GLY A 177 -10.85 6.63 2.03
CA GLY A 177 -11.32 7.99 2.29
C GLY A 177 -10.87 8.50 3.66
N VAL A 178 -11.01 7.70 4.71
CA VAL A 178 -10.53 8.03 6.06
C VAL A 178 -9.01 8.22 6.06
N ALA A 179 -8.26 7.31 5.44
CA ALA A 179 -6.80 7.38 5.31
C ALA A 179 -6.34 8.69 4.63
N SER A 180 -7.05 9.13 3.58
CA SER A 180 -6.71 10.38 2.87
C SER A 180 -6.84 11.63 3.75
N LEU A 181 -7.73 11.59 4.75
CA LEU A 181 -8.02 12.67 5.68
C LEU A 181 -7.38 12.47 7.06
N ALA A 182 -6.73 11.34 7.31
CA ALA A 182 -6.21 10.96 8.63
C ALA A 182 -5.16 11.96 9.15
N ARG A 183 -4.37 12.58 8.26
CA ARG A 183 -3.41 13.65 8.62
C ARG A 183 -4.06 14.89 9.25
N HIS A 184 -5.35 15.09 9.05
CA HIS A 184 -6.16 16.18 9.59
C HIS A 184 -7.09 15.72 10.72
N SER A 185 -6.98 14.47 11.14
CA SER A 185 -7.85 13.84 12.13
C SER A 185 -7.07 13.53 13.40
N THR A 186 -7.76 13.47 14.55
CA THR A 186 -7.16 12.95 15.78
C THR A 186 -7.24 11.42 15.80
N LYS A 187 -6.40 10.77 16.61
CA LYS A 187 -6.43 9.31 16.79
C LYS A 187 -7.79 8.83 17.29
N GLU A 188 -8.42 9.59 18.18
CA GLU A 188 -9.74 9.30 18.72
C GLU A 188 -10.82 9.39 17.66
N GLN A 189 -10.71 10.34 16.72
CA GLN A 189 -11.62 10.43 15.59
C GLN A 189 -11.48 9.22 14.66
N VAL A 190 -10.25 8.79 14.38
CA VAL A 190 -9.98 7.57 13.59
C VAL A 190 -10.59 6.33 14.26
N HIS A 191 -10.39 6.15 15.57
CA HIS A 191 -10.96 5.02 16.30
C HIS A 191 -12.50 5.01 16.23
N ARG A 192 -13.16 6.16 16.44
CA ARG A 192 -14.63 6.24 16.30
C ARG A 192 -15.12 5.90 14.90
N LEU A 193 -14.36 6.24 13.85
CA LEU A 193 -14.70 5.87 12.48
C LEU A 193 -14.54 4.37 12.21
N ILE A 194 -13.53 3.74 12.83
CA ILE A 194 -13.39 2.28 12.81
C ILE A 194 -14.56 1.63 13.55
N ASP A 195 -14.97 2.17 14.71
CA ASP A 195 -16.13 1.66 15.44
C ASP A 195 -17.40 1.67 14.58
N LEU A 196 -17.69 2.80 13.92
CA LEU A 196 -18.83 2.92 13.00
C LEU A 196 -18.74 1.95 11.82
N LEU A 197 -17.53 1.72 11.29
CA LEU A 197 -17.33 0.74 10.22
C LEU A 197 -17.58 -0.68 10.74
N MET A 198 -17.05 -1.04 11.92
CA MET A 198 -17.25 -2.35 12.52
C MET A 198 -18.73 -2.59 12.82
N ASP A 199 -19.45 -1.63 13.38
CA ASP A 199 -20.89 -1.70 13.63
C ASP A 199 -21.69 -1.96 12.34
N ALA A 200 -21.24 -1.40 11.21
CA ALA A 200 -21.87 -1.63 9.91
C ALA A 200 -21.57 -3.02 9.31
N LEU A 201 -20.45 -3.64 9.71
CA LEU A 201 -19.99 -4.96 9.25
C LEU A 201 -20.54 -6.11 10.11
N THR A 202 -20.70 -5.90 11.41
CA THR A 202 -21.32 -6.86 12.32
C THR A 202 -22.84 -6.79 12.15
N GLU A 203 -23.53 -7.94 12.06
CA GLU A 203 -24.99 -7.93 11.94
C GLU A 203 -25.63 -7.14 13.08
N ASN A 204 -26.50 -6.18 12.73
CA ASN A 204 -27.38 -5.57 13.71
C ASN A 204 -28.46 -6.61 14.05
N VAL A 205 -28.24 -7.37 15.12
CA VAL A 205 -29.25 -8.27 15.68
C VAL A 205 -30.39 -7.40 16.28
N GLY A 206 -31.26 -6.93 15.40
CA GLY A 206 -32.43 -6.10 15.68
C GLY A 206 -32.85 -5.37 14.40
N SER A 207 -33.93 -5.72 13.70
CA SER A 207 -35.29 -5.82 14.23
C SER A 207 -36.14 -6.64 13.26
N THR A 208 -36.73 -7.74 13.73
CA THR A 208 -38.01 -8.25 13.20
C THR A 208 -39.05 -8.13 14.30
#